data_AF-A0A8K1CA21-F1
#
_entry.id   AF-A0A8K1CA21-F1
#
_cell.length_a   1.000
_cell.length_b   1.000
_cell.length_c   1.000
_cell.angle_alpha   90.00
_cell.angle_beta   90.00
_cell.angle_gamma   90.00
#
_symmetry.space_group_name_H-M   'P 1'
#
loop_
_entity.id
_entity.type
_entity.pdbx_description
1 polymer ?
#
loop_
_entity_poly.entity_id
_entity_poly.type
_entity_poly.pdbx_seq_one_letter_code
_entity_poly.pdbx_strand_id
1 'polypeptide(L)'
;MLLPSRVLMIVSAYLSVPVSATRFSFINQCPHEIQLWDNSQLIRIPVNAPPLVQNVARAGLMWRHGYNPEATLAEFTVIGDGKAWYDISIIPPGVSRHLIKSKIVFCVI
;
A
#
# COMPACT_ATOMS: atom_id res chain seq x y z
N MET A 1 -10.72 58.96 28.05
CA MET A 1 -10.46 58.56 26.65
C MET A 1 -9.42 57.44 26.66
N LEU A 2 -9.90 56.25 26.29
CA LEU A 2 -9.26 55.01 25.78
C LEU A 2 -7.74 54.78 25.94
N LEU A 3 -7.39 53.71 26.67
CA LEU A 3 -6.08 53.04 26.66
C LEU A 3 -5.76 52.51 25.24
N PRO A 4 -4.49 52.53 24.79
CA PRO A 4 -4.09 51.86 23.56
C PRO A 4 -4.12 50.35 23.78
N SER A 5 -5.06 49.71 23.10
CA SER A 5 -5.26 48.26 23.07
C SER A 5 -3.98 47.57 22.58
N ARG A 6 -3.30 46.84 23.48
CA ARG A 6 -2.20 45.95 23.11
C ARG A 6 -2.80 44.73 22.43
N VAL A 7 -2.85 44.76 21.09
CA VAL A 7 -3.19 43.59 20.28
C VAL A 7 -2.03 42.59 20.39
N LEU A 8 -2.19 41.59 21.25
CA LEU A 8 -1.26 40.47 21.37
C LEU A 8 -1.53 39.51 20.19
N MET A 9 -0.70 39.55 19.14
CA MET A 9 -0.72 38.51 18.11
C MET A 9 -0.19 37.20 18.71
N ILE A 10 -1.09 36.22 18.87
CA ILE A 10 -0.69 34.84 19.17
C ILE A 10 -0.39 34.16 17.82
N VAL A 11 0.89 34.04 17.48
CA VAL A 11 1.33 33.24 16.34
C VAL A 11 1.34 31.78 16.79
N SER A 12 0.29 31.04 16.43
CA SER A 12 0.22 29.60 16.68
C SER A 12 1.08 28.88 15.63
N ALA A 13 2.28 28.46 16.02
CA ALA A 13 3.16 27.67 15.17
C ALA A 13 2.60 26.24 15.07
N TYR A 14 1.95 25.91 13.95
CA TYR A 14 1.58 24.54 13.63
C TYR A 14 2.86 23.73 13.38
N LEU A 15 3.25 22.89 14.34
CA LEU A 15 4.31 21.91 14.13
C LEU A 15 3.80 20.86 13.13
N SER A 16 4.24 20.97 11.88
CA SER A 16 4.06 19.92 10.88
C SER A 16 4.98 18.74 11.22
N VAL A 17 4.47 17.78 11.97
CA VAL A 17 5.20 16.53 12.23
C VAL A 17 5.30 15.79 10.89
N PRO A 18 6.51 15.45 10.40
CA PRO A 18 6.64 14.68 9.16
C PRO A 18 6.03 13.29 9.37
N VAL A 19 4.95 13.00 8.64
CA VAL A 19 4.43 11.63 8.54
C VAL A 19 5.42 10.84 7.70
N SER A 20 6.18 9.95 8.34
CA SER A 20 7.05 9.02 7.63
C SER A 20 6.18 8.02 6.86
N ALA A 21 6.22 8.08 5.54
CA ALA A 21 5.57 7.10 4.67
C ALA A 21 6.62 6.14 4.11
N THR A 22 6.40 4.83 4.29
CA THR A 22 7.21 3.79 3.67
C THR A 22 6.90 3.73 2.18
N ARG A 23 7.93 3.55 1.35
CA ARG A 23 7.78 3.42 -0.10
C ARG A 23 7.81 1.95 -0.51
N PHE A 24 6.78 1.52 -1.22
CA PHE A 24 6.72 0.21 -1.87
C PHE A 24 6.81 0.38 -3.38
N SER A 25 7.55 -0.50 -4.04
CA SER A 25 7.71 -0.51 -5.49
C SER A 25 7.20 -1.83 -6.04
N PHE A 26 6.18 -1.78 -6.88
CA PHE A 26 5.59 -2.94 -7.52
C PHE A 26 6.08 -3.01 -8.97
N ILE A 27 6.79 -4.08 -9.32
CA ILE A 27 7.30 -4.33 -10.66
C ILE A 27 6.52 -5.49 -11.27
N ASN A 28 6.11 -5.42 -12.53
CA ASN A 28 5.48 -6.57 -13.19
C ASN A 28 6.51 -7.35 -14.01
N GLN A 29 6.96 -8.49 -13.49
CA GLN A 29 7.83 -9.44 -14.20
C GLN A 29 7.05 -10.61 -14.84
N CYS A 30 5.71 -10.59 -14.80
CA CYS A 30 4.87 -11.60 -15.45
C CYS A 30 4.80 -11.37 -16.97
N PRO A 31 4.57 -12.42 -17.77
CA PRO A 31 4.31 -12.30 -19.21
C PRO A 31 2.89 -11.80 -19.53
N HIS A 32 2.17 -11.28 -18.53
CA HIS A 32 0.79 -10.79 -18.64
C HIS A 32 0.57 -9.59 -17.71
N GLU A 33 -0.48 -8.80 -17.95
CA GLU A 33 -0.89 -7.71 -17.07
C GLU A 33 -1.27 -8.23 -15.68
N ILE A 34 -0.82 -7.54 -14.63
CA ILE A 34 -1.29 -7.79 -13.26
C ILE A 34 -2.29 -6.73 -12.83
N GLN A 35 -3.32 -7.16 -12.11
CA GLN A 35 -4.36 -6.30 -11.52
C GLN A 35 -4.11 -6.17 -10.02
N LEU A 36 -3.27 -5.23 -9.61
CA LEU A 36 -2.91 -5.01 -8.21
C LEU A 36 -4.09 -4.40 -7.44
N TRP A 37 -4.71 -5.16 -6.55
CA TRP A 37 -5.83 -4.72 -5.71
C TRP A 37 -5.44 -4.70 -4.23
N ASP A 38 -5.72 -3.59 -3.54
CA ASP A 38 -5.34 -3.34 -2.13
C ASP A 38 -6.52 -3.37 -1.13
N ASN A 39 -7.66 -3.94 -1.54
CA ASN A 39 -9.00 -3.81 -0.91
C ASN A 39 -9.71 -2.47 -1.12
N SER A 40 -9.07 -1.47 -1.73
CA SER A 40 -9.68 -0.16 -1.98
C SER A 40 -9.69 0.19 -3.48
N GLN A 41 -8.58 0.00 -4.15
CA GLN A 41 -8.37 0.38 -5.55
C GLN A 41 -7.70 -0.77 -6.31
N LEU A 42 -8.12 -0.95 -7.56
CA LEU A 42 -7.48 -1.84 -8.51
C LEU A 42 -6.63 -1.01 -9.49
N ILE A 43 -5.36 -1.36 -9.60
CA ILE A 43 -4.39 -0.74 -10.51
C ILE A 43 -3.88 -1.82 -11.47
N ARG A 44 -3.92 -1.53 -12.76
CA ARG A 44 -3.38 -2.42 -13.79
C ARG A 44 -1.91 -2.07 -14.03
N ILE A 45 -1.03 -3.07 -13.99
CA ILE A 45 0.39 -2.92 -14.30
C ILE A 45 0.68 -3.79 -15.53
N PRO A 46 0.78 -3.18 -16.73
CA PRO A 46 1.11 -3.90 -17.97
C PRO A 46 2.47 -4.60 -17.90
N VAL A 47 2.71 -5.50 -18.85
CA VAL A 47 4.04 -6.12 -19.04
C VAL A 47 5.05 -5.01 -19.40
N ASN A 48 6.25 -5.06 -18.83
CA ASN A 48 7.32 -4.07 -19.03
C ASN A 48 6.97 -2.64 -18.60
N ALA A 49 5.92 -2.44 -17.81
CA ALA A 49 5.62 -1.14 -17.24
C ALA A 49 6.74 -0.70 -16.26
N PRO A 50 6.98 0.62 -16.11
CA PRO A 50 7.85 1.12 -15.05
C PRO A 50 7.32 0.71 -13.66
N PRO A 51 8.18 0.66 -12.64
CA PRO A 51 7.75 0.34 -11.29
C PRO A 51 6.64 1.27 -10.78
N LEU A 52 5.58 0.70 -10.22
CA LEU A 52 4.52 1.44 -9.55
C LEU A 52 4.95 1.70 -8.09
N VAL A 53 5.19 2.98 -7.76
CA VAL A 53 5.56 3.37 -6.40
C VAL A 53 4.33 3.77 -5.59
N GLN A 54 4.19 3.18 -4.41
CA GLN A 54 3.13 3.48 -3.43
C GLN A 54 3.76 4.03 -2.15
N ASN A 55 3.27 5.18 -1.68
CA ASN A 55 3.63 5.72 -0.36
C ASN A 55 2.58 5.27 0.65
N VAL A 56 3.04 4.64 1.71
CA VAL A 56 2.17 3.97 2.68
C VAL A 56 2.50 4.44 4.08
N ALA A 57 1.46 4.86 4.80
CA ALA A 57 1.55 5.32 6.18
C ALA A 57 0.50 4.66 7.10
N ARG A 58 -0.08 3.52 6.68
CA ARG A 58 -1.11 2.79 7.44
C ARG A 58 -0.73 1.33 7.69
N ALA A 59 -1.26 0.77 8.77
CA ALA A 59 -1.16 -0.64 9.10
C ALA A 59 -2.17 -1.49 8.29
N GLY A 60 -1.94 -2.80 8.21
CA GLY A 60 -2.90 -3.78 7.69
C GLY A 60 -3.13 -3.67 6.19
N LEU A 61 -2.06 -3.46 5.41
CA LEU A 61 -2.14 -3.42 3.97
C LEU A 61 -1.92 -4.80 3.37
N MET A 62 -2.67 -5.07 2.32
CA MET A 62 -2.64 -6.35 1.61
C MET A 62 -2.86 -6.07 0.14
N TRP A 63 -1.98 -6.56 -0.72
CA TRP A 63 -2.14 -6.52 -2.17
C TRP A 63 -2.26 -7.92 -2.77
N ARG A 64 -3.06 -8.04 -3.83
CA ARG A 64 -3.21 -9.27 -4.62
C ARG A 64 -3.51 -8.98 -6.09
N HIS A 65 -3.44 -10.01 -6.93
CA HIS A 65 -3.91 -9.96 -8.30
C HIS A 65 -5.42 -10.22 -8.37
N GLY A 66 -6.17 -9.27 -8.92
CA GLY A 66 -7.61 -9.35 -9.10
C GLY A 66 -8.38 -9.36 -7.77
N TYR A 67 -9.69 -9.63 -7.84
CA TYR A 67 -10.58 -9.57 -6.68
C TYR A 67 -10.79 -10.90 -5.93
N ASN A 68 -10.17 -12.00 -6.39
CA ASN A 68 -10.39 -13.31 -5.78
C ASN A 68 -9.80 -13.35 -4.36
N PRO A 69 -10.58 -13.73 -3.31
CA PRO A 69 -10.03 -13.95 -1.98
C PRO A 69 -9.00 -15.09 -1.91
N GLU A 70 -9.05 -16.04 -2.83
CA GLU A 70 -8.09 -17.15 -2.97
C GLU A 70 -6.89 -16.69 -3.83
N ALA A 71 -5.89 -16.12 -3.16
CA ALA A 71 -4.75 -15.51 -3.83
C ALA A 71 -3.47 -15.61 -2.98
N THR A 72 -2.33 -15.40 -3.63
CA THR A 72 -1.12 -14.99 -2.91
C THR A 72 -1.27 -13.51 -2.51
N LEU A 73 -0.93 -13.20 -1.28
CA LEU A 73 -1.04 -11.86 -0.71
C LEU A 73 0.34 -11.30 -0.41
N ALA A 74 0.52 -10.01 -0.70
CA ALA A 74 1.63 -9.21 -0.21
C ALA A 74 1.12 -8.37 0.96
N GLU A 75 1.51 -8.73 2.17
CA GLU A 75 0.96 -8.14 3.38
C GLU A 75 2.02 -7.28 4.05
N PHE A 76 1.64 -6.06 4.42
CA PHE A 76 2.54 -5.09 5.01
C PHE A 76 1.86 -4.33 6.13
N THR A 77 2.62 -4.07 7.18
CA THR A 77 2.22 -3.15 8.24
C THR A 77 3.35 -2.19 8.51
N VAL A 78 3.06 -0.89 8.40
CA VAL A 78 3.99 0.16 8.81
C VAL A 78 3.51 0.67 10.15
N ILE A 79 4.30 0.41 11.20
CA ILE A 79 4.05 0.93 12.54
C ILE A 79 4.79 2.26 12.65
N GLY A 80 4.27 3.20 13.45
CA GLY A 80 4.82 4.55 13.60
C GLY A 80 6.26 4.65 14.10
N ASP A 81 6.96 3.53 14.28
CA ASP A 81 8.39 3.42 14.57
C ASP A 81 9.27 3.45 13.30
N GLY A 82 8.65 3.58 12.11
CA GLY A 82 9.36 3.64 10.83
C GLY A 82 9.84 2.30 10.31
N LYS A 83 9.44 1.19 10.96
CA LYS A 83 9.70 -0.17 10.48
C LYS A 83 8.50 -0.69 9.70
N ALA A 84 8.79 -1.44 8.65
CA ALA A 84 7.80 -2.20 7.92
C ALA A 84 7.91 -3.67 8.31
N TRP A 85 6.79 -4.24 8.74
CA TRP A 85 6.60 -5.69 8.84
C TRP A 85 5.96 -6.17 7.55
N TYR A 86 6.40 -7.30 7.05
CA TYR A 86 5.86 -7.86 5.82
C TYR A 86 5.87 -9.38 5.85
N ASP A 87 4.91 -9.97 5.16
CA ASP A 87 4.85 -11.39 4.89
C ASP A 87 4.20 -11.67 3.53
N ILE A 88 4.50 -12.86 3.03
CA ILE A 88 3.87 -13.43 1.85
C ILE A 88 3.01 -14.58 2.32
N SER A 89 1.70 -14.45 2.14
CA SER A 89 0.76 -15.51 2.46
C SER A 89 0.09 -16.07 1.21
N ILE A 90 -0.41 -17.29 1.31
CA ILE A 90 -1.15 -17.97 0.26
C ILE A 90 -2.49 -18.37 0.85
N ILE A 91 -3.58 -17.77 0.35
CA ILE A 91 -4.93 -18.23 0.64
C ILE A 91 -5.27 -19.32 -0.38
N PRO A 92 -5.35 -20.59 0.03
CA PRO A 92 -5.51 -21.69 -0.90
C PRO A 92 -6.88 -21.63 -1.58
N PRO A 93 -6.98 -22.05 -2.86
CA PRO A 93 -8.28 -22.25 -3.49
C PRO A 93 -9.07 -23.30 -2.72
N GLY A 94 -10.35 -23.06 -2.47
CA GLY A 94 -11.22 -23.99 -1.76
C GLY A 94 -11.32 -25.35 -2.47
N VAL A 95 -11.88 -26.34 -1.75
CA VAL A 95 -12.01 -27.74 -2.23
C VAL A 95 -12.91 -27.92 -3.48
N SER A 96 -13.42 -26.85 -4.06
CA SER A 96 -14.34 -26.88 -5.20
C SER A 96 -13.85 -26.02 -6.36
N ARG A 97 -13.32 -26.73 -7.35
CA ARG A 97 -13.10 -26.36 -8.76
C ARG A 97 -11.89 -25.50 -9.10
N HIS A 98 -11.08 -26.16 -9.93
CA HIS A 98 -10.02 -25.65 -10.79
C HIS A 98 -8.79 -25.17 -10.03
N LEU A 99 -7.66 -25.75 -10.44
CA LEU A 99 -6.33 -25.18 -10.28
C LEU A 99 -6.34 -23.78 -10.92
N ILE A 100 -6.90 -22.79 -10.22
CA ILE A 100 -6.53 -21.42 -10.47
C ILE A 100 -5.06 -21.42 -10.11
N LYS A 101 -4.23 -21.46 -11.16
CA LYS A 101 -2.83 -21.08 -11.04
C LYS A 101 -2.84 -19.61 -10.64
N SER A 102 -3.09 -19.34 -9.37
CA SER A 102 -2.68 -18.12 -8.70
C SER A 102 -1.15 -18.20 -8.63
N LYS A 103 -0.49 -18.27 -9.80
CA LYS A 103 0.91 -17.92 -9.98
C LYS A 103 0.97 -16.39 -9.92
N ILE A 104 0.53 -15.84 -8.81
CA ILE A 104 1.31 -14.81 -8.17
C ILE A 104 2.40 -15.60 -7.41
N VAL A 105 3.30 -16.21 -8.17
CA VAL A 105 4.70 -16.13 -7.74
C VAL A 105 4.90 -14.63 -7.60
N PHE A 106 5.55 -14.17 -6.54
CA PHE A 106 6.03 -12.79 -6.49
C PHE A 106 7.00 -12.58 -7.67
N CYS A 107 6.45 -12.38 -8.87
CA CYS A 107 7.04 -11.70 -10.01
C CYS A 107 6.88 -10.19 -9.81
N VAL A 108 6.68 -9.79 -8.57
CA VAL A 108 6.59 -8.43 -8.07
C VAL A 108 7.69 -8.30 -7.03
N ILE A 109 8.92 -8.23 -7.52
CA ILE A 109 10.10 -7.75 -6.81
C ILE A 109 10.79 -6.76 -7.74
#